data_AF-A0A1E5GKA5-F1
#
_entry.id   AF-A0A1E5GKA5-F1
#
_cell.length_a   1.000
_cell.length_b   1.000
_cell.length_c   1.000
_cell.angle_alpha   90.00
_cell.angle_beta   90.00
_cell.angle_gamma   90.00
#
_symmetry.space_group_name_H-M   'P 1'
#
loop_
_entity.id
_entity.type
_entity.pdbx_description
1 polymer ?
#
loop_
_entity_poly.entity_id
_entity_poly.type
_entity_poly.pdbx_seq_one_letter_code
_entity_poly.pdbx_strand_id
1 'polypeptide(L)'
;MVNDNSLYRELKPYGFIYLEGEIPEKQARRFLRVKKRLKLNDLKFQPLREVCFERTLSKHTSLYIEGFDRYSTTGSYIGFRYDFYKATYLFDSTPTRLKIYGTDLTRRELLYMIKGFFFLKVNHPKE
;
A
#
# COMPACT_ATOMS: atom_id res chain seq x y z
N MET A 1 -4.36 3.34 -16.36
CA MET A 1 -3.85 4.05 -15.18
C MET A 1 -4.61 3.53 -13.96
N VAL A 2 -4.07 2.52 -13.26
CA VAL A 2 -4.62 2.15 -11.95
C VAL A 2 -4.13 3.22 -10.98
N ASN A 3 -5.09 3.99 -10.51
CA ASN A 3 -4.93 5.34 -10.04
C ASN A 3 -4.61 5.26 -8.53
N ASP A 4 -3.32 5.27 -8.14
CA ASP A 4 -2.93 5.39 -6.71
C ASP A 4 -3.49 6.69 -6.11
N ASN A 5 -3.62 7.73 -6.94
CA ASN A 5 -4.41 8.94 -6.66
C ASN A 5 -5.85 8.66 -6.21
N SER A 6 -6.47 7.57 -6.67
CA SER A 6 -7.83 7.21 -6.26
C SER A 6 -7.86 6.55 -4.89
N LEU A 7 -6.89 5.69 -4.55
CA LEU A 7 -6.82 5.12 -3.21
C LEU A 7 -6.49 6.21 -2.18
N TYR A 8 -5.54 7.10 -2.51
CA TYR A 8 -5.22 8.25 -1.67
C TYR A 8 -6.46 9.12 -1.38
N ARG A 9 -7.30 9.39 -2.39
CA ARG A 9 -8.56 10.13 -2.19
C ARG A 9 -9.52 9.46 -1.21
N GLU A 10 -9.55 8.12 -1.17
CA GLU A 10 -10.38 7.37 -0.22
C GLU A 10 -9.79 7.35 1.19
N LEU A 11 -8.47 7.39 1.33
CA LEU A 11 -7.75 7.36 2.60
C LEU A 11 -7.58 8.76 3.24
N LYS A 12 -7.53 9.83 2.43
CA LYS A 12 -7.38 11.21 2.89
C LYS A 12 -8.42 11.64 3.94
N PRO A 13 -9.73 11.31 3.82
CA PRO A 13 -10.71 11.59 4.87
C PRO A 13 -10.42 10.90 6.20
N TYR A 14 -9.67 9.80 6.17
CA TYR A 14 -9.15 9.10 7.33
C TYR A 14 -7.75 9.59 7.71
N GLY A 15 -7.36 10.82 7.33
CA GLY A 15 -6.13 11.47 7.79
C GLY A 15 -4.82 10.77 7.42
N PHE A 16 -4.83 9.86 6.45
CA PHE A 16 -3.60 9.26 5.94
C PHE A 16 -2.87 10.24 5.04
N ILE A 17 -1.56 10.35 5.22
CA ILE A 17 -0.63 10.97 4.28
C ILE A 17 -0.08 9.93 3.32
N TYR A 18 0.37 10.37 2.15
CA TYR A 18 0.91 9.51 1.10
C TYR A 18 2.41 9.73 0.96
N LEU A 19 3.17 8.64 1.02
CA LEU A 19 4.60 8.57 0.82
C LEU A 19 4.87 7.72 -0.41
N GLU A 20 5.49 8.32 -1.44
CA GLU A 20 5.87 7.61 -2.65
C GLU A 20 7.12 6.75 -2.40
N GLY A 21 7.03 5.48 -2.77
CA GLY A 21 8.15 4.56 -2.79
C GLY A 21 8.82 4.45 -4.16
N GLU A 22 9.71 3.48 -4.26
CA GLU A 22 10.49 3.21 -5.46
C GLU A 22 9.72 2.39 -6.49
N ILE A 23 10.25 2.31 -7.71
CA ILE A 23 9.78 1.38 -8.74
C ILE A 23 10.62 0.11 -8.63
N PRO A 24 10.04 -1.06 -8.30
CA PRO A 24 10.79 -2.29 -8.19
C PRO A 24 11.44 -2.70 -9.52
N GLU A 25 12.74 -2.97 -9.53
CA GLU A 25 13.50 -3.38 -10.73
C GLU A 25 12.91 -4.62 -11.41
N LYS A 26 12.31 -5.52 -10.62
CA LYS A 26 11.62 -6.73 -11.11
C LYS A 26 10.52 -6.41 -12.11
N GLN A 27 9.84 -5.26 -11.99
CA GLN A 27 8.80 -4.85 -12.94
C GLN A 27 9.38 -4.54 -14.32
N ALA A 28 10.53 -3.87 -14.38
CA ALA A 28 11.22 -3.57 -15.64
C ALA A 28 11.68 -4.88 -16.33
N ARG A 29 12.26 -5.81 -15.56
CA ARG A 29 12.67 -7.13 -16.08
C ARG A 29 11.47 -7.92 -16.63
N ARG A 30 10.32 -7.90 -15.94
CA ARG A 30 9.08 -8.53 -16.40
C ARG A 30 8.58 -7.91 -17.71
N PHE A 31 8.54 -6.58 -17.77
CA PHE A 31 8.10 -5.86 -18.95
C PHE A 31 8.95 -6.21 -20.18
N LEU A 32 10.28 -6.18 -20.05
CA LEU A 32 11.18 -6.55 -21.14
C LEU A 32 10.98 -7.99 -21.61
N ARG A 33 10.77 -8.93 -20.68
CA ARG A 33 10.49 -10.34 -21.00
C ARG A 33 9.18 -10.49 -21.79
N VAL A 34 8.12 -9.83 -21.37
CA VAL A 34 6.81 -9.85 -22.05
C VAL A 34 6.90 -9.20 -23.42
N LYS A 35 7.55 -8.03 -23.50
CA LYS A 35 7.79 -7.31 -24.76
C LYS A 35 8.49 -8.19 -25.79
N LYS A 36 9.57 -8.87 -25.38
CA LYS A 36 10.33 -9.81 -26.22
C LYS A 36 9.48 -11.01 -26.65
N ARG A 37 8.73 -11.63 -25.73
CA ARG A 37 7.91 -12.81 -26.01
C ARG A 37 6.78 -12.52 -27.00
N LEU A 38 6.12 -11.38 -26.85
CA LEU A 38 4.95 -11.04 -27.65
C LEU A 38 5.29 -10.28 -28.95
N LYS A 39 6.57 -9.96 -29.19
CA LYS A 39 7.05 -9.14 -30.32
C LYS A 39 6.29 -7.79 -30.45
N LEU A 40 5.80 -7.26 -29.34
CA LEU A 40 5.04 -6.00 -29.30
C LEU A 40 6.01 -4.84 -29.11
N ASN A 41 6.45 -4.22 -30.20
CA ASN A 41 7.40 -3.11 -30.12
C ASN A 41 6.79 -1.84 -29.52
N ASP A 42 5.47 -1.67 -29.63
CA ASP A 42 4.73 -0.47 -29.21
C ASP A 42 4.20 -0.52 -27.77
N LEU A 43 4.44 -1.63 -27.06
CA LEU A 43 4.05 -1.74 -25.65
C LEU A 43 4.84 -0.70 -24.84
N LYS A 44 4.13 0.14 -24.08
CA LYS A 44 4.72 1.15 -23.17
C LYS A 44 4.86 0.58 -21.76
N PHE A 45 6.01 0.81 -21.13
CA PHE A 45 6.22 0.40 -19.74
C PHE A 45 5.44 1.34 -18.81
N GLN A 46 4.58 0.76 -17.96
CA GLN A 46 3.82 1.48 -16.95
C GLN A 46 4.11 0.81 -15.59
N PRO A 47 5.17 1.25 -14.89
CA PRO A 47 5.50 0.70 -13.58
C PRO A 47 4.49 1.15 -12.51
N LEU A 48 4.25 0.27 -11.54
CA LEU A 48 3.60 0.60 -10.28
C LEU A 48 4.68 0.91 -9.25
N ARG A 49 4.54 2.03 -8.54
CA ARG A 49 5.43 2.37 -7.43
C ARG A 49 4.99 1.63 -6.18
N GLU A 50 5.94 1.27 -5.34
CA GLU A 50 5.60 0.94 -3.96
C GLU A 50 5.02 2.18 -3.28
N VAL A 51 4.07 1.96 -2.38
CA VAL A 51 3.36 3.06 -1.70
C VAL A 51 3.34 2.80 -0.21
N CYS A 52 3.47 3.88 0.57
CA CYS A 52 3.22 3.84 1.99
C CYS A 52 2.23 4.95 2.36
N PHE A 53 1.16 4.60 3.05
CA PHE A 53 0.26 5.55 3.67
C PHE A 53 0.44 5.50 5.17
N GLU A 54 0.68 6.65 5.78
CA GLU A 54 0.82 6.76 7.23
C GLU A 54 -0.31 7.61 7.82
N ARG A 55 -0.86 7.17 8.95
CA ARG A 55 -1.66 8.03 9.82
C ARG A 55 -1.10 7.95 11.23
N THR A 56 -0.52 9.04 11.70
CA THR A 56 -0.08 9.19 13.10
C THR A 56 -1.29 9.22 14.03
N LEU A 57 -1.27 8.37 15.05
CA LEU A 57 -2.28 8.33 16.12
C LEU A 57 -1.79 9.01 17.40
N SER A 58 -0.48 8.97 17.65
CA SER A 58 0.21 9.66 18.75
C SER A 58 1.68 9.84 18.39
N LYS A 59 2.47 10.51 19.25
CA LYS A 59 3.94 10.67 19.08
C LYS A 59 4.66 9.35 18.79
N HIS A 60 4.17 8.23 19.31
CA HIS A 60 4.83 6.94 19.25
C HIS A 60 4.08 5.89 18.44
N THR A 61 2.89 6.20 17.90
CA THR A 61 2.04 5.18 17.28
C THR A 61 1.44 5.69 15.99
N SER A 62 1.57 4.89 14.93
CA SER A 62 1.03 5.17 13.61
C SER A 62 0.31 3.94 13.03
N LEU A 63 -0.66 4.20 12.18
CA LEU A 63 -1.22 3.23 11.24
C LEU A 63 -0.47 3.32 9.92
N TYR A 64 -0.15 2.17 9.35
CA TYR A 64 0.56 2.04 8.09
C TYR A 64 -0.24 1.18 7.12
N ILE A 65 -0.30 1.63 5.87
CA ILE A 65 -0.74 0.84 4.73
C ILE A 65 0.41 0.80 3.74
N GLU A 66 1.01 -0.36 3.55
CA GLU A 66 2.10 -0.55 2.59
C GLU A 66 1.56 -1.32 1.38
N GLY A 67 1.82 -0.81 0.17
CA GLY A 67 1.36 -1.41 -1.07
C GLY A 67 2.53 -1.73 -2.01
N PHE A 68 2.58 -2.97 -2.49
CA PHE A 68 3.65 -3.44 -3.37
C PHE A 68 3.24 -4.70 -4.17
N ASP A 69 4.06 -5.05 -5.17
CA ASP A 69 3.87 -6.26 -5.97
C ASP A 69 4.08 -7.53 -5.13
N ARG A 70 3.09 -8.43 -5.11
CA ARG A 70 3.19 -9.75 -4.50
C ARG A 70 3.45 -10.85 -5.51
N TYR A 71 4.19 -11.85 -5.04
CA TYR A 71 4.56 -13.05 -5.79
C TYR A 71 4.30 -14.28 -4.94
N SER A 72 3.93 -15.39 -5.58
CA SER A 72 3.82 -16.68 -4.92
C SER A 72 5.18 -17.19 -4.48
N THR A 73 5.18 -18.23 -3.64
CA THR A 73 6.40 -18.97 -3.26
C THR A 73 7.15 -19.54 -4.46
N THR A 74 6.43 -19.84 -5.55
CA THR A 74 7.00 -20.30 -6.83
C THR A 74 7.44 -19.17 -7.76
N GLY A 75 7.31 -17.90 -7.35
CA GLY A 75 7.74 -16.73 -8.10
C GLY A 75 6.73 -16.21 -9.13
N SER A 76 5.50 -16.73 -9.15
CA SER A 76 4.43 -16.23 -10.02
C SER A 76 3.89 -14.92 -9.49
N TYR A 77 3.69 -13.93 -10.36
CA TYR A 77 3.10 -12.65 -9.98
C TYR A 77 1.62 -12.80 -9.59
N ILE A 78 1.25 -12.32 -8.39
CA ILE A 78 -0.10 -12.41 -7.83
C ILE A 78 -0.88 -11.11 -8.06
N GLY A 79 -0.20 -9.97 -8.02
CA GLY A 79 -0.84 -8.65 -8.13
C GLY A 79 -0.23 -7.64 -7.16
N PHE A 80 -0.67 -6.39 -7.28
CA PHE A 80 -0.36 -5.34 -6.32
C PHE A 80 -1.31 -5.44 -5.13
N ARG A 81 -0.76 -5.50 -3.91
CA ARG A 81 -1.46 -5.89 -2.69
C ARG A 81 -1.04 -5.00 -1.54
N TYR A 82 -1.86 -4.97 -0.49
CA TYR A 82 -1.66 -4.08 0.65
C TYR A 82 -1.55 -4.84 1.97
N ASP A 83 -0.64 -4.38 2.82
CA ASP A 83 -0.61 -4.74 4.23
C ASP A 83 -1.11 -3.55 5.05
N PHE A 84 -1.91 -3.81 6.07
CA PHE A 84 -2.47 -2.79 6.95
C PHE A 84 -2.20 -3.15 8.42
N TYR A 85 -1.50 -2.28 9.14
CA TYR A 85 -1.07 -2.54 10.51
C TYR A 85 -0.93 -1.27 11.33
N LYS A 86 -0.85 -1.44 12.65
CA LYS A 86 -0.47 -0.41 13.63
C LYS A 86 0.89 -0.75 14.21
N ALA A 87 1.78 0.22 14.25
CA ALA A 87 3.08 0.08 14.89
C ALA A 87 3.26 1.13 15.98
N THR A 88 3.90 0.73 17.09
CA THR A 88 4.27 1.62 18.20
C THR A 88 5.78 1.55 18.44
N TYR A 89 6.44 2.71 18.44
CA TYR A 89 7.89 2.88 18.62
C TYR A 89 8.15 3.65 19.92
N LEU A 90 8.62 2.96 20.97
CA LEU A 90 8.86 3.60 22.27
C LEU A 90 10.29 4.11 22.45
N PHE A 91 11.28 3.41 21.90
CA PHE A 91 12.70 3.68 22.18
C PHE A 91 13.57 3.68 20.91
N ASP A 92 13.29 2.77 19.97
CA ASP A 92 14.15 2.53 18.82
C ASP A 92 13.38 2.61 17.50
N SER A 93 14.10 2.46 16.38
CA SER A 93 13.53 2.34 15.03
C SER A 93 12.78 1.03 14.77
N THR A 94 12.83 0.08 15.71
CA THR A 94 12.06 -1.17 15.65
C THR A 94 10.77 -1.02 16.45
N PRO A 95 9.61 -1.42 15.89
CA PRO A 95 8.36 -1.27 16.61
C PRO A 95 8.31 -2.20 17.82
N THR A 96 8.10 -1.63 19.01
CA THR A 96 7.93 -2.37 20.27
C THR A 96 6.60 -3.14 20.29
N ARG A 97 5.58 -2.64 19.59
CA ARG A 97 4.30 -3.34 19.40
C ARG A 97 3.85 -3.24 17.95
N LEU A 98 3.46 -4.37 17.38
CA LEU A 98 2.92 -4.48 16.04
C LEU A 98 1.55 -5.17 16.11
N LYS A 99 0.50 -4.52 15.60
CA LYS A 99 -0.82 -5.12 15.41
C LYS A 99 -1.15 -5.13 13.93
N ILE A 100 -1.16 -6.32 13.34
CA ILE A 100 -1.53 -6.52 11.94
C ILE A 100 -3.06 -6.61 11.84
N TYR A 101 -3.67 -5.80 10.98
CA TYR A 101 -5.10 -5.87 10.69
C TYR A 101 -5.38 -6.74 9.45
N GLY A 102 -4.48 -6.71 8.47
CA GLY A 102 -4.54 -7.61 7.33
C GLY A 102 -3.27 -7.53 6.49
N THR A 103 -2.99 -8.62 5.78
CA THR A 103 -1.85 -8.77 4.87
C THR A 103 -2.34 -9.30 3.53
N ASP A 104 -1.62 -9.00 2.46
CA ASP A 104 -1.96 -9.45 1.09
C ASP A 104 -3.38 -9.05 0.63
N LEU A 105 -3.85 -7.89 1.11
CA LEU A 105 -5.19 -7.41 0.85
C LEU A 105 -5.29 -6.90 -0.59
N THR A 106 -6.40 -7.22 -1.25
CA THR A 106 -6.88 -6.40 -2.37
C THR A 106 -7.23 -5.00 -1.88
N ARG A 107 -7.28 -4.04 -2.81
CA ARG A 107 -7.80 -2.70 -2.52
C ARG A 107 -9.19 -2.72 -1.88
N ARG A 108 -10.08 -3.61 -2.34
CA ARG A 108 -11.45 -3.70 -1.83
C ARG A 108 -11.47 -4.14 -0.36
N GLU A 109 -10.68 -5.15 -0.02
CA GLU A 109 -10.56 -5.66 1.35
C GLU A 109 -9.93 -4.62 2.28
N LEU A 110 -8.86 -3.95 1.82
CA LEU A 110 -8.25 -2.83 2.54
C LEU A 110 -9.29 -1.75 2.86
N LEU A 111 -10.03 -1.28 1.86
CA LEU A 111 -11.05 -0.24 2.05
C LEU A 111 -12.18 -0.69 2.98
N TYR A 112 -12.57 -1.97 2.92
CA TYR A 112 -13.52 -2.54 3.86
C TYR A 112 -13.00 -2.50 5.31
N MET A 113 -11.73 -2.86 5.53
CA MET A 113 -11.11 -2.79 6.85
C MET A 113 -11.02 -1.34 7.36
N ILE A 114 -10.60 -0.40 6.51
CA ILE A 114 -10.48 1.03 6.85
C ILE A 114 -11.84 1.62 7.23
N LYS A 115 -12.94 1.16 6.63
CA LYS A 115 -14.29 1.59 7.04
C LYS A 115 -14.62 1.24 8.49
N GLY A 116 -14.03 0.18 9.06
CA GLY A 116 -14.13 -0.14 10.48
C GLY A 116 -13.49 0.91 11.40
N PHE A 117 -12.65 1.79 10.86
CA PHE A 117 -12.02 2.91 11.56
C PHE A 117 -12.74 4.23 11.30
N PHE A 118 -14.07 4.21 11.19
CA PHE A 118 -14.87 5.41 10.87
C PHE A 118 -14.65 6.56 11.88
N PHE A 119 -14.36 6.24 13.14
CA PHE A 119 -14.01 7.20 14.20
C PHE A 119 -12.73 8.02 13.91
N LEU A 120 -11.91 7.57 12.96
CA LEU A 120 -10.72 8.30 12.52
C LEU A 120 -11.04 9.37 11.46
N LYS A 121 -12.25 9.42 10.90
CA LYS A 121 -12.59 10.42 9.88
C LYS A 121 -12.42 11.84 10.42
N VAL A 122 -11.77 12.71 9.66
CA VAL A 122 -11.42 14.09 10.04
C VAL A 122 -12.65 14.94 10.42
N ASN A 123 -13.84 14.56 9.92
CA ASN A 123 -15.11 15.24 10.21
C ASN A 123 -16.03 14.45 11.16
N HIS A 124 -15.52 13.44 11.88
CA HIS A 124 -16.35 12.78 12.88
C HIS A 124 -16.52 13.75 14.06
N PRO A 125 -17.77 14.06 14.50
CA PRO A 125 -17.94 14.80 15.74
C PRO A 125 -17.23 14.05 16.86
N LYS A 126 -16.40 14.79 17.60
CA LYS A 126 -15.86 14.30 18.87
C LYS A 126 -17.03 14.36 19.84
N GLU A 127 -17.50 13.20 20.27
CA GLU A 127 -18.41 13.09 21.42
C GLU A 127 -17.71 13.57 22.70
#